data_AF-A0A377LZJ6-F1
#
_entry.id   AF-A0A377LZJ6-F1
#
_cell.length_a   1.000
_cell.length_b   1.000
_cell.length_c   1.000
_cell.angle_alpha   90.00
_cell.angle_beta   90.00
_cell.angle_gamma   90.00
#
_symmetry.space_group_name_H-M   'P 1'
#
loop_
_entity.id
_entity.type
_entity.pdbx_description
1 polymer ?
#
loop_
_entity_poly.entity_id
_entity_poly.type
_entity_poly.pdbx_seq_one_letter_code
_entity_poly.pdbx_strand_id
1 'polypeptide(L)' 'MLGCMLCTSRAINAALPLVNQVRFADLDGPTWLAVDVSPALTFTSGVLHL' A
#
# COMPACT_ATOMS: atom_id res chain seq x y z
N MET A 1 5.05 13.48 -0.91
CA MET A 1 5.38 12.13 -0.42
C MET A 1 4.12 11.60 0.23
N LEU A 2 3.72 10.37 -0.06
CA LEU A 2 2.61 9.67 0.58
C LEU A 2 3.18 8.45 1.28
N GLY A 3 3.06 8.39 2.60
CA GLY A 3 3.54 7.26 3.40
C GLY A 3 2.38 6.50 4.05
N CYS A 4 2.70 5.40 4.73
CA CYS A 4 1.76 4.63 5.52
C CYS A 4 2.37 4.19 6.87
N MET A 5 1.52 3.67 7.76
CA MET A 5 1.95 2.93 8.94
C MET A 5 1.94 1.43 8.62
N LEU A 6 2.37 0.58 9.56
CA LEU A 6 2.03 -0.85 9.51
C LEU A 6 0.50 -0.99 9.52
N CYS A 7 -0.06 -1.48 8.40
CA CYS A 7 -1.49 -1.50 8.16
C CYS A 7 -1.84 -2.60 7.15
N THR A 8 -3.13 -2.87 6.97
CA THR A 8 -3.64 -3.83 5.97
C THR A 8 -3.91 -3.14 4.63
N SER A 9 -4.14 -3.92 3.57
CA SER A 9 -4.52 -3.41 2.24
C SER A 9 -5.73 -2.47 2.24
N ARG A 10 -6.59 -2.51 3.27
CA ARG A 10 -7.72 -1.58 3.40
C ARG A 10 -7.27 -0.13 3.55
N ALA A 11 -6.21 0.13 4.31
CA ALA A 11 -5.70 1.48 4.51
C ALA A 11 -5.03 2.00 3.23
N ILE A 12 -4.28 1.15 2.54
CA ILE A 12 -3.64 1.51 1.27
C ILE A 12 -4.69 1.84 0.20
N ASN A 13 -5.75 1.05 0.07
CA ASN A 13 -6.88 1.36 -0.82
C ASN A 13 -7.49 2.74 -0.57
N ALA A 14 -7.65 3.14 0.69
CA ALA A 14 -8.15 4.46 1.05
C ALA A 14 -7.18 5.60 0.67
N ALA A 15 -5.88 5.31 0.56
CA ALA A 15 -4.84 6.28 0.21
C ALA A 15 -4.58 6.40 -1.30
N LEU A 16 -4.96 5.40 -2.11
CA LEU A 16 -4.73 5.36 -3.58
C LEU A 16 -5.13 6.64 -4.34
N PRO A 17 -6.24 7.34 -3.99
CA PRO A 17 -6.61 8.58 -4.69
C PRO A 17 -5.54 9.68 -4.65
N LEU A 18 -4.60 9.62 -3.70
CA LEU A 18 -3.54 10.61 -3.53
C LEU A 18 -2.25 10.27 -4.30
N VAL A 19 -2.11 9.06 -4.86
CA VAL A 19 -0.86 8.57 -5.47
C VAL A 19 -0.40 9.46 -6.64
N ASN A 20 -1.32 9.94 -7.47
CA ASN A 20 -0.98 10.81 -8.62
C ASN A 20 -0.57 12.24 -8.21
N GLN A 21 -0.63 12.59 -6.93
CA GLN A 21 -0.28 13.91 -6.41
C GLN A 21 1.12 13.93 -5.75
N VAL A 22 1.83 12.80 -5.72
CA VAL A 22 3.11 12.69 -5.03
C VAL A 22 4.21 12.19 -5.94
N ARG A 23 5.45 12.58 -5.64
CA ARG A 23 6.66 12.12 -6.36
C ARG A 23 7.16 10.76 -5.88
N PHE A 24 6.83 10.39 -4.64
CA PHE A 24 7.21 9.14 -4.00
C PHE A 24 6.04 8.64 -3.16
N ALA A 25 5.74 7.35 -3.29
CA ALA A 25 4.72 6.63 -2.54
C ALA A 25 5.40 5.48 -1.79
N ASP A 26 5.27 5.50 -0.47
CA ASP A 26 5.76 4.51 0.48
C ASP A 26 4.55 3.81 1.11
N LEU A 27 3.98 2.85 0.35
CA LEU A 27 2.68 2.21 0.60
C LEU A 27 2.83 0.70 0.84
N ASP A 28 4.00 0.26 1.29
CA ASP A 28 4.34 -1.16 1.46
C ASP A 28 3.95 -1.72 2.84
N GLY A 29 3.29 -0.93 3.70
CA GLY A 29 2.84 -1.31 5.04
C GLY A 29 2.24 -2.71 5.16
N PRO A 30 1.39 -3.18 4.21
CA PRO A 30 0.87 -4.54 4.23
C PRO A 30 1.91 -5.65 4.06
N THR A 31 3.01 -5.40 3.34
CA THR A 31 4.08 -6.39 3.10
C THR A 31 4.86 -6.77 4.35
N TRP A 32 4.78 -5.93 5.39
CA TRP A 32 5.36 -6.18 6.71
C TRP A 32 4.50 -7.09 7.59
N LEU A 33 3.25 -7.34 7.21
CA LEU A 33 2.36 -8.25 7.94
C LEU A 33 2.61 -9.69 7.50
N ALA A 34 2.64 -10.62 8.45
CA ALA A 34 2.72 -12.06 8.13
C ALA A 34 1.51 -12.53 7.29
N VAL A 35 0.33 -11.93 7.53
CA VAL A 35 -0.90 -12.12 6.76
C VAL A 35 -1.62 -10.79 6.60
N ASP A 36 -2.17 -10.54 5.42
CA ASP A 36 -3.05 -9.40 5.15
C ASP A 36 -4.52 -9.84 5.07
N VAL A 37 -5.43 -8.89 4.86
CA VAL A 37 -6.86 -9.15 4.60
C VAL A 37 -7.09 -9.93 3.30
N SER A 38 -8.28 -10.50 3.11
CA SER A 38 -8.67 -11.16 1.86
C SER A 38 -9.94 -10.50 1.28
N PRO A 39 -9.93 -9.98 0.04
CA PRO A 39 -8.76 -9.90 -0.87
C PRO A 39 -7.73 -8.83 -0.44
N ALA A 40 -6.45 -9.11 -0.66
CA ALA A 40 -5.33 -8.19 -0.48
C ALA A 40 -4.95 -7.49 -1.80
N LEU A 41 -4.27 -6.35 -1.70
CA LEU A 41 -3.53 -5.77 -2.82
C LEU A 41 -2.32 -6.65 -3.17
N THR A 42 -1.94 -6.64 -4.44
CA THR A 42 -0.83 -7.47 -4.93
C THR A 42 0.45 -6.65 -4.95
N PHE A 43 1.49 -7.15 -4.29
CA PHE A 43 2.81 -6.53 -4.24
C PHE A 43 3.89 -7.44 -4.82
N THR A 44 4.87 -6.83 -5.47
CA THR A 44 6.20 -7.40 -5.75
C THR A 44 7.26 -6.42 -5.25
N SER A 45 8.54 -6.80 -5.22
CA SER A 45 9.62 -5.96 -4.67
C SER A 45 9.61 -4.53 -5.23
N GLY A 46 9.16 -3.57 -4.41
CA GLY A 46 9.06 -2.14 -4.74
C GLY A 46 7.90 -1.74 -5.65
N VAL A 47 6.94 -2.62 -5.94
CA VAL A 47 5.83 -2.37 -6.88
C VAL A 47 4.50 -2.85 -6.30
N LEU A 48 3.49 -1.99 -6.34
CA LEU A 48 2.08 -2.28 -6.04
C LEU A 48 1.29 -2.39 -7.36
N HIS A 49 0.55 -3.49 -7.55
CA HIS A 49 -0.26 -3.75 -8.75
C HIS A 49 -1.75 -3.47 -8.45
N LEU A 50 -2.38 -2.65 -9.30
CA LEU A 50 -3.79 -2.23 -9.20
C LEU A 50 -4.65 -2.81 -10.33
#